data_AF-A0A7J3MXE0-F1
#
_entry.id   AF-A0A7J3MXE0-F1
#
_cell.length_a   1.000
_cell.length_b   1.000
_cell.length_c   1.000
_cell.angle_alpha   90.00
_cell.angle_beta   90.00
_cell.angle_gamma   90.00
#
_symmetry.space_group_name_H-M   'P 1'
#
loop_
_entity.id
_entity.type
_entity.pdbx_description
1 polymer ?
#
loop_
_entity_poly.entity_id
_entity_poly.type
_entity_poly.pdbx_seq_one_letter_code
_entity_poly.pdbx_strand_id
1 'polypeptide(L)'
;MSRHAKSSTLQPKIAVLDLIKYRNYAFAWFSEIAIKLCTGRNLEELNQNNISSILSDVAKCSNDLINKMHKTNKDPCTSSPIPLTGNDPKGKMNLCYANTVLNNLLSMSKIESLPLPPALSLEFAEFTRSFMGIGREKRNVFVIAEDVLALSIIGARLTQSYVANREYGYVYVEVVPYILSLDKLRDLNSLAKRITEKVQKNEGSINVVFIGIATAISIVAKEFLRDILKLDGHTIANYLRIARTGNKIMVKGFDSIDLVHLAKIVKAGGIAGALYSILNRYPSKEYNSLRRFIELVATNLIKYQSFRKPQYIYEILRYLTSPELNTEGVEWYTKKNTRGLDWSEIVERFTSLSRLIN
;
A
#
# COMPACT_ATOMS: atom_id res chain seq x y z
N MET A 1 34.89 -20.96 34.25
CA MET A 1 33.76 -20.64 33.34
C MET A 1 32.65 -20.00 34.16
N SER A 2 32.59 -18.67 34.13
CA SER A 2 31.60 -17.88 34.87
C SER A 2 30.23 -18.07 34.25
N ARG A 3 29.27 -18.57 35.03
CA ARG A 3 27.84 -18.51 34.70
C ARG A 3 27.44 -17.03 34.80
N HIS A 4 27.42 -16.33 33.67
CA HIS A 4 26.72 -15.05 33.61
C HIS A 4 25.26 -15.30 33.98
N ALA A 5 24.89 -14.83 35.17
CA ALA A 5 23.51 -14.65 35.55
C ALA A 5 22.80 -13.91 34.42
N LYS A 6 21.81 -14.55 33.79
CA LYS A 6 20.84 -13.86 32.93
C LYS A 6 20.09 -12.90 33.84
N SER A 7 20.62 -11.68 33.97
CA SER A 7 19.84 -10.52 34.36
C SER A 7 18.58 -10.56 33.50
N SER A 8 17.42 -10.81 34.13
CA SER A 8 16.11 -10.72 33.51
C SER A 8 15.85 -9.24 33.22
N THR A 9 16.53 -8.70 32.21
CA THR A 9 16.17 -7.40 31.65
C THR A 9 14.74 -7.53 31.18
N LEU A 10 13.82 -6.82 31.84
CA LEU A 10 12.43 -6.69 31.39
C LEU A 10 12.45 -6.41 29.88
N GLN A 11 11.87 -7.31 29.10
CA GLN A 11 11.73 -7.09 27.68
C GLN A 11 10.81 -5.88 27.48
N PRO A 12 11.20 -4.86 26.70
CA PRO A 12 10.34 -3.72 26.43
C PRO A 12 9.01 -4.20 25.83
N LYS A 13 7.92 -3.87 26.52
CA LYS A 13 6.55 -4.10 26.06
C LYS A 13 6.13 -2.93 25.18
N ILE A 14 5.84 -3.21 23.92
CA ILE A 14 5.33 -2.24 22.96
C ILE A 14 3.80 -2.23 23.04
N ALA A 15 3.24 -1.14 23.55
CA ALA A 15 1.81 -0.89 23.55
C ALA A 15 1.40 0.02 22.38
N VAL A 16 0.09 0.21 22.19
CA VAL A 16 -0.45 1.10 21.14
C VAL A 16 0.07 2.53 21.25
N LEU A 17 0.26 3.04 22.48
CA LEU A 17 0.81 4.38 22.71
C LEU A 17 2.30 4.51 22.33
N ASP A 18 3.01 3.39 22.16
CA ASP A 18 4.43 3.39 21.79
C ASP A 18 4.65 3.32 20.28
N LEU A 19 3.60 3.05 19.48
CA LEU A 19 3.71 2.76 18.04
C LEU A 19 4.51 3.81 17.26
N ILE A 20 4.38 5.08 17.64
CA ILE A 20 5.08 6.19 16.97
C ILE A 20 6.61 6.03 16.99
N LYS A 21 7.16 5.44 18.05
CA LYS A 21 8.61 5.17 18.21
C LYS A 21 9.11 4.08 17.26
N TYR A 22 8.19 3.27 16.71
CA TYR A 22 8.49 2.08 15.94
C TYR A 22 7.96 2.17 14.50
N ARG A 23 7.64 3.36 13.97
CA ARG A 23 7.07 3.54 12.61
C ARG A 23 7.81 2.84 11.47
N ASN A 24 9.12 2.61 11.63
CA ASN A 24 9.95 1.91 10.65
C ASN A 24 9.76 0.38 10.64
N TYR A 25 8.92 -0.17 11.53
CA TYR A 25 8.59 -1.59 11.62
C TYR A 25 7.24 -1.89 10.96
N ALA A 26 7.11 -3.08 10.38
CA ALA A 26 5.87 -3.51 9.75
C ALA A 26 4.66 -3.54 10.69
N PHE A 27 4.82 -3.98 11.94
CA PHE A 27 3.71 -3.96 12.90
C PHE A 27 3.19 -2.54 13.15
N ALA A 28 4.08 -1.56 13.30
CA ALA A 28 3.70 -0.19 13.58
C ALA A 28 3.06 0.46 12.35
N TRP A 29 3.66 0.27 11.18
CA TRP A 29 3.11 0.75 9.91
C TRP A 29 1.71 0.19 9.65
N PHE A 30 1.51 -1.12 9.80
CA PHE A 30 0.16 -1.69 9.66
C PHE A 30 -0.80 -1.18 10.74
N SER A 31 -0.36 -1.06 11.99
CA SER A 31 -1.23 -0.58 13.07
C SER A 31 -1.68 0.87 12.87
N GLU A 32 -0.77 1.73 12.40
CA GLU A 32 -1.05 3.11 12.01
C GLU A 32 -2.12 3.17 10.93
N ILE A 33 -1.99 2.36 9.88
CA ILE A 33 -2.96 2.31 8.79
C ILE A 33 -4.31 1.80 9.27
N ALA A 34 -4.35 0.83 10.18
CA ALA A 34 -5.59 0.34 10.77
C ALA A 34 -6.33 1.48 11.49
N ILE A 35 -5.63 2.20 12.38
CA ILE A 35 -6.20 3.36 13.09
C ILE A 35 -6.66 4.41 12.07
N LYS A 36 -5.82 4.74 11.09
CA LYS A 36 -6.10 5.79 10.13
C LYS A 36 -7.28 5.49 9.22
N LEU A 37 -7.34 4.29 8.63
CA LEU A 37 -8.41 3.89 7.71
C LEU A 37 -9.68 3.44 8.44
N CYS A 38 -9.63 3.14 9.73
CA CYS A 38 -10.83 2.83 10.52
C CYS A 38 -11.43 4.05 11.21
N THR A 39 -10.62 5.06 11.58
CA THR A 39 -11.06 6.17 12.44
C THR A 39 -10.80 7.57 11.86
N GLY A 40 -9.93 7.69 10.85
CA GLY A 40 -9.47 8.98 10.32
C GLY A 40 -8.38 9.67 11.15
N ARG A 41 -8.05 9.14 12.33
CA ARG A 41 -7.09 9.73 13.28
C ARG A 41 -5.66 9.23 13.08
N ASN A 42 -4.69 10.02 13.54
CA ASN A 42 -3.27 9.66 13.49
C ASN A 42 -2.76 9.02 14.77
N LEU A 43 -1.55 8.44 14.70
CA LEU A 43 -0.86 7.96 15.89
C LEU A 43 -0.54 9.09 16.87
N GLU A 44 -0.25 10.30 16.39
CA GLU A 44 0.03 11.49 17.23
C GLU A 44 -1.16 11.92 18.08
N GLU A 45 -2.37 11.61 17.63
CA GLU A 45 -3.59 11.95 18.36
C GLU A 45 -3.89 10.95 19.48
N LEU A 46 -3.18 9.81 19.53
CA LEU A 46 -3.41 8.78 20.55
C LEU A 46 -2.96 9.27 21.93
N ASN A 47 -3.88 9.18 22.88
CA ASN A 47 -3.59 9.38 24.30
C ASN A 47 -4.43 8.43 25.15
N GLN A 48 -4.15 8.40 26.46
CA GLN A 48 -4.85 7.50 27.38
C GLN A 48 -6.37 7.74 27.42
N ASN A 49 -6.83 8.97 27.17
CA ASN A 49 -8.23 9.35 27.28
C ASN A 49 -9.06 8.92 26.07
N ASN A 50 -8.45 8.73 24.90
CA ASN A 50 -9.18 8.44 23.66
C ASN A 50 -8.92 7.04 23.07
N ILE A 51 -7.96 6.29 23.62
CA ILE A 51 -7.58 4.98 23.08
C ILE A 51 -8.74 3.99 23.06
N SER A 52 -9.58 3.95 24.09
CA SER A 52 -10.75 3.05 24.14
C SER A 52 -11.76 3.36 23.03
N SER A 53 -12.04 4.64 22.79
CA SER A 53 -12.91 5.09 21.69
C SER A 53 -12.33 4.70 20.33
N ILE A 54 -11.02 4.87 20.13
CA ILE A 54 -10.35 4.52 18.88
C ILE A 54 -10.38 3.01 18.65
N LEU A 55 -10.08 2.21 19.66
CA LEU A 55 -10.14 0.75 19.56
C LEU A 55 -11.58 0.26 19.31
N SER A 56 -12.59 0.94 19.85
CA SER A 56 -14.00 0.65 19.55
C SER A 56 -14.34 0.87 18.08
N ASP A 57 -13.89 1.98 17.49
CA ASP A 57 -14.13 2.25 16.07
C ASP A 57 -13.34 1.31 15.14
N VAL A 58 -12.12 0.92 15.54
CA VAL A 58 -11.36 -0.14 14.86
C VAL A 58 -12.09 -1.49 14.96
N ALA A 59 -12.66 -1.84 16.11
CA ALA A 59 -13.42 -3.09 16.26
C ALA A 59 -14.65 -3.14 15.33
N LYS A 60 -15.40 -2.03 15.22
CA LYS A 60 -16.50 -1.90 14.24
C LYS A 60 -16.01 -2.10 12.81
N CYS A 61 -14.94 -1.39 12.44
CA CYS A 61 -14.28 -1.52 11.13
C CYS A 61 -13.83 -2.97 10.83
N SER A 62 -13.29 -3.68 11.84
CA SER A 62 -12.91 -5.09 11.74
C SER A 62 -14.11 -6.00 11.48
N ASN A 63 -15.22 -5.81 12.21
CA ASN A 63 -16.47 -6.52 11.98
C ASN A 63 -17.00 -6.30 10.54
N ASP A 64 -16.94 -5.07 10.03
CA ASP A 64 -17.35 -4.77 8.65
C ASP A 64 -16.50 -5.51 7.61
N LEU A 65 -15.18 -5.62 7.85
CA LEU A 65 -14.28 -6.40 6.99
C LEU A 65 -14.61 -7.89 7.01
N ILE A 66 -14.87 -8.46 8.20
CA ILE A 66 -15.28 -9.85 8.38
C ILE A 66 -16.58 -10.12 7.59
N ASN A 67 -17.58 -9.27 7.78
CA ASN A 67 -18.86 -9.37 7.08
C ASN A 67 -18.69 -9.29 5.56
N LYS A 68 -17.82 -8.41 5.08
CA LYS A 68 -17.50 -8.29 3.64
C LYS A 68 -16.80 -9.55 3.11
N MET A 69 -15.91 -10.17 3.89
CA MET A 69 -15.23 -11.41 3.49
C MET A 69 -16.19 -12.59 3.37
N HIS A 70 -17.10 -12.76 4.34
CA HIS A 70 -18.16 -13.77 4.27
C HIS A 70 -19.03 -13.63 3.01
N LYS A 71 -19.41 -12.40 2.64
CA LYS A 71 -20.14 -12.12 1.39
C LYS A 71 -19.38 -12.51 0.12
N THR A 72 -18.06 -12.65 0.20
CA THR A 72 -17.19 -13.06 -0.93
C THR A 72 -16.70 -14.51 -0.83
N ASN A 73 -17.32 -15.33 0.04
CA ASN A 73 -16.93 -16.73 0.30
C ASN A 73 -15.45 -16.89 0.69
N LYS A 74 -14.87 -15.89 1.35
CA LYS A 74 -13.53 -15.96 1.94
C LYS A 74 -13.65 -16.12 3.44
N ASP A 75 -12.94 -17.08 4.01
CA ASP A 75 -12.93 -17.31 5.45
C ASP A 75 -11.97 -16.34 6.16
N PRO A 76 -12.49 -15.41 7.00
CA PRO A 76 -11.68 -14.44 7.72
C PRO A 76 -10.90 -15.06 8.90
N CYS A 77 -11.26 -16.27 9.35
CA CYS A 77 -10.66 -16.93 10.50
C CYS A 77 -9.46 -17.81 10.12
N THR A 78 -9.37 -18.25 8.86
CA THR A 78 -8.22 -19.04 8.36
C THR A 78 -7.27 -18.23 7.50
N SER A 79 -7.74 -17.15 6.85
CA SER A 79 -6.90 -16.33 5.98
C SER A 79 -6.04 -15.34 6.77
N SER A 80 -4.72 -15.55 6.75
CA SER A 80 -3.76 -14.53 7.21
C SER A 80 -3.54 -13.46 6.13
N PRO A 81 -3.61 -12.16 6.48
CA PRO A 81 -3.25 -11.08 5.56
C PRO A 81 -1.73 -10.96 5.36
N ILE A 82 -0.92 -11.61 6.20
CA ILE A 82 0.55 -11.53 6.20
C ILE A 82 1.13 -12.93 5.93
N PRO A 83 2.20 -13.08 5.13
CA PRO A 83 2.87 -14.36 4.98
C PRO A 83 3.45 -14.83 6.32
N LEU A 84 3.06 -16.04 6.75
CA LEU A 84 3.52 -16.62 8.00
C LEU A 84 4.84 -17.39 7.82
N THR A 85 5.68 -17.32 8.85
CA THR A 85 6.82 -18.20 9.11
C THR A 85 6.38 -19.44 9.89
N GLY A 86 7.29 -20.40 10.07
CA GLY A 86 7.04 -21.58 10.90
C GLY A 86 6.93 -21.29 12.40
N ASN A 87 7.35 -20.10 12.84
CA ASN A 87 7.44 -19.71 14.26
C ASN A 87 6.35 -18.68 14.66
N ASP A 88 5.45 -18.32 13.75
CA ASP A 88 4.33 -17.42 14.05
C ASP A 88 3.23 -18.16 14.85
N PRO A 89 2.50 -17.43 15.71
CA PRO A 89 1.47 -18.05 16.54
C PRO A 89 0.31 -18.59 15.70
N LYS A 90 0.13 -19.92 15.75
CA LYS A 90 -0.93 -20.63 15.01
C LYS A 90 -2.30 -20.10 15.44
N GLY A 91 -3.16 -19.81 14.47
CA GLY A 91 -4.54 -19.36 14.73
C GLY A 91 -4.68 -17.93 15.27
N LYS A 92 -3.58 -17.20 15.51
CA LYS A 92 -3.59 -15.81 16.01
C LYS A 92 -3.36 -14.75 14.93
N MET A 93 -2.99 -15.14 13.72
CA MET A 93 -2.64 -14.20 12.63
C MET A 93 -3.79 -14.00 11.62
N ASN A 94 -5.03 -13.87 12.11
CA ASN A 94 -6.23 -13.73 11.27
C ASN A 94 -7.20 -12.68 11.84
N LEU A 95 -8.17 -12.26 11.02
CA LEU A 95 -9.09 -11.19 11.39
C LEU A 95 -10.02 -11.58 12.55
N CYS A 96 -10.46 -12.84 12.62
CA CYS A 96 -11.34 -13.28 13.71
C CYS A 96 -10.64 -13.15 15.07
N TYR A 97 -9.39 -13.57 15.16
CA TYR A 97 -8.59 -13.38 16.38
C TYR A 97 -8.39 -11.90 16.70
N ALA A 98 -8.03 -11.08 15.70
CA ALA A 98 -7.89 -9.63 15.90
C ALA A 98 -9.18 -9.00 16.45
N ASN A 99 -10.34 -9.41 15.93
CA ASN A 99 -11.63 -8.93 16.38
C ASN A 99 -11.95 -9.39 17.82
N THR A 100 -11.67 -10.66 18.15
CA THR A 100 -11.83 -11.18 19.51
C THR A 100 -10.98 -10.42 20.51
N VAL A 101 -9.71 -10.15 20.18
CA VAL A 101 -8.81 -9.34 21.02
C VAL A 101 -9.40 -7.95 21.27
N LEU A 102 -9.86 -7.26 20.21
CA LEU A 102 -10.46 -5.94 20.34
C LEU A 102 -11.75 -5.94 21.16
N ASN A 103 -12.61 -6.95 21.02
CA ASN A 103 -13.84 -7.05 21.81
C ASN A 103 -13.56 -7.37 23.29
N ASN A 104 -12.60 -8.25 23.56
CA ASN A 104 -12.16 -8.57 24.93
C ASN A 104 -11.56 -7.34 25.62
N LEU A 105 -10.83 -6.52 24.88
CA LEU A 105 -10.29 -5.25 25.34
C LEU A 105 -11.37 -4.26 25.77
N LEU A 106 -12.42 -4.14 24.95
CA LEU A 106 -13.57 -3.28 25.24
C LEU A 106 -14.38 -3.80 26.44
N SER A 107 -14.35 -5.10 26.71
CA SER A 107 -14.95 -5.70 27.91
C SER A 107 -14.04 -5.67 29.15
N MET A 108 -12.98 -4.86 29.13
CA MET A 108 -11.97 -4.74 30.21
C MET A 108 -11.24 -6.04 30.57
N SER A 109 -11.14 -6.99 29.63
CA SER A 109 -10.31 -8.18 29.83
C SER A 109 -8.82 -7.81 29.83
N LYS A 110 -8.00 -8.64 30.50
CA LYS A 110 -6.56 -8.40 30.61
C LYS A 110 -5.88 -8.50 29.24
N ILE A 111 -5.06 -7.49 28.90
CA ILE A 111 -4.20 -7.50 27.72
C ILE A 111 -3.06 -8.47 27.94
N GLU A 112 -3.08 -9.58 27.20
CA GLU A 112 -1.91 -10.45 27.14
C GLU A 112 -0.80 -9.80 26.32
N SER A 113 0.42 -10.22 26.60
CA SER A 113 1.60 -9.76 25.91
C SER A 113 2.27 -10.99 25.30
N LEU A 114 2.71 -10.86 24.06
CA LEU A 114 3.28 -11.96 23.29
C LEU A 114 4.62 -11.55 22.69
N PRO A 115 5.54 -12.51 22.49
CA PRO A 115 6.73 -12.26 21.68
C PRO A 115 6.33 -11.71 20.32
N LEU A 116 7.07 -10.71 19.81
CA LEU A 116 6.83 -10.13 18.49
C LEU A 116 6.83 -11.26 17.42
N PRO A 117 5.70 -11.49 16.71
CA PRO A 117 5.64 -12.50 15.68
C PRO A 117 6.70 -12.26 14.61
N PRO A 118 7.48 -13.28 14.20
CA PRO A 118 8.49 -13.13 13.15
C PRO A 118 7.93 -12.47 11.89
N ALA A 119 6.68 -12.79 11.53
CA ALA A 119 5.99 -12.22 10.37
C ALA A 119 5.90 -10.68 10.38
N LEU A 120 5.93 -10.09 11.57
CA LEU A 120 5.76 -8.66 11.84
C LEU A 120 7.06 -7.96 12.25
N SER A 121 8.15 -8.70 12.41
CA SER A 121 9.46 -8.20 12.85
C SER A 121 10.29 -7.52 11.75
N LEU A 122 9.68 -7.30 10.58
CA LEU A 122 10.28 -6.67 9.43
C LEU A 122 10.50 -5.17 9.67
N GLU A 123 11.63 -4.65 9.18
CA GLU A 123 11.97 -3.23 9.20
C GLU A 123 12.16 -2.71 7.77
N PHE A 124 11.84 -1.43 7.56
CA PHE A 124 11.91 -0.75 6.27
C PHE A 124 13.12 0.18 6.14
N ALA A 125 13.75 0.58 7.24
CA ALA A 125 14.91 1.46 7.26
C ALA A 125 16.22 0.68 7.40
N GLU A 126 17.19 0.95 6.53
CA GLU A 126 18.51 0.30 6.56
C GLU A 126 19.32 0.64 7.84
N PHE A 127 19.02 1.78 8.47
CA PHE A 127 19.74 2.33 9.63
C PHE A 127 19.21 1.89 11.01
N THR A 128 18.12 1.13 11.11
CA THR A 128 17.58 0.64 12.40
C THR A 128 18.18 -0.68 12.89
N ARG A 129 19.19 -1.24 12.19
CA ARG A 129 20.01 -2.35 12.71
C ARG A 129 20.69 -2.04 14.07
N SER A 130 20.63 -0.79 14.51
CA SER A 130 21.51 -0.18 15.50
C SER A 130 21.04 -0.22 16.97
N PHE A 131 19.82 -0.68 17.30
CA PHE A 131 19.32 -0.56 18.68
C PHE A 131 19.52 -1.81 19.57
N MET A 132 19.97 -2.93 19.01
CA MET A 132 19.83 -4.24 19.69
C MET A 132 21.14 -4.95 20.01
N GLY A 133 22.27 -4.39 19.58
CA GLY A 133 23.58 -5.05 19.67
C GLY A 133 23.72 -6.22 18.67
N ILE A 134 24.96 -6.67 18.47
CA ILE A 134 25.30 -7.73 17.52
C ILE A 134 24.69 -9.06 17.97
N GLY A 135 24.04 -9.79 17.05
CA GLY A 135 23.61 -11.18 17.26
C GLY A 135 22.29 -11.38 18.01
N ARG A 136 21.53 -10.31 18.34
CA ARG A 136 20.21 -10.44 18.98
C ARG A 136 19.09 -10.44 17.95
N GLU A 137 18.15 -11.38 18.09
CA GLU A 137 16.95 -11.43 17.27
C GLU A 137 15.85 -10.54 17.86
N LYS A 138 15.21 -9.71 17.02
CA LYS A 138 14.13 -8.78 17.40
C LYS A 138 13.04 -9.41 18.27
N ARG A 139 12.59 -10.60 17.86
CA ARG A 139 11.54 -11.38 18.55
C ARG A 139 11.90 -11.84 19.96
N ASN A 140 13.20 -11.88 20.30
CA ASN A 140 13.67 -12.27 21.64
C ASN A 140 13.87 -11.06 22.55
N VAL A 141 13.62 -9.84 22.05
CA VAL A 141 13.83 -8.59 22.78
C VAL A 141 12.54 -7.80 22.89
N PHE A 142 11.71 -7.78 21.85
CA PHE A 142 10.43 -7.08 21.87
C PHE A 142 9.29 -8.01 22.22
N VAL A 143 8.46 -7.55 23.15
CA VAL A 143 7.14 -8.11 23.43
C VAL A 143 6.12 -7.09 22.94
N ILE A 144 5.11 -7.53 22.21
CA ILE A 144 4.00 -6.67 21.79
C ILE A 144 2.76 -7.00 22.58
N ALA A 145 1.95 -5.97 22.84
CA ALA A 145 0.61 -6.17 23.36
C ALA A 145 -0.32 -6.76 22.28
N GLU A 146 -1.34 -7.54 22.69
CA GLU A 146 -2.27 -8.19 21.76
C GLU A 146 -3.06 -7.19 20.90
N ASP A 147 -3.34 -5.99 21.41
CA ASP A 147 -3.97 -4.90 20.65
C ASP A 147 -3.11 -4.45 19.45
N VAL A 148 -1.79 -4.32 19.63
CA VAL A 148 -0.85 -4.02 18.55
C VAL A 148 -0.86 -5.12 17.49
N LEU A 149 -0.90 -6.39 17.91
CA LEU A 149 -1.05 -7.51 16.98
C LEU A 149 -2.37 -7.41 16.20
N ALA A 150 -3.49 -7.18 16.89
CA ALA A 150 -4.81 -7.06 16.27
C ALA A 150 -4.85 -5.92 15.24
N LEU A 151 -4.35 -4.73 15.61
CA LEU A 151 -4.24 -3.59 14.71
C LEU A 151 -3.36 -3.91 13.49
N SER A 152 -2.22 -4.57 13.70
CA SER A 152 -1.32 -4.96 12.60
C SER A 152 -2.00 -5.89 11.60
N ILE A 153 -2.80 -6.85 12.07
CA ILE A 153 -3.54 -7.78 11.21
C ILE A 153 -4.61 -7.02 10.40
N ILE A 154 -5.36 -6.13 11.05
CA ILE A 154 -6.41 -5.33 10.40
C ILE A 154 -5.80 -4.41 9.34
N GLY A 155 -4.72 -3.69 9.69
CA GLY A 155 -4.02 -2.82 8.77
C GLY A 155 -3.43 -3.55 7.57
N ALA A 156 -2.83 -4.72 7.78
CA ALA A 156 -2.34 -5.57 6.71
C ALA A 156 -3.47 -6.02 5.79
N ARG A 157 -4.65 -6.35 6.32
CA ARG A 157 -5.81 -6.69 5.50
C ARG A 157 -6.32 -5.49 4.70
N LEU A 158 -6.40 -4.33 5.35
CA LEU A 158 -6.88 -3.09 4.75
C LEU A 158 -6.00 -2.67 3.58
N THR A 159 -4.69 -2.94 3.62
CA THR A 159 -3.72 -2.54 2.58
C THR A 159 -3.37 -3.63 1.58
N GLN A 160 -3.60 -4.91 1.90
CA GLN A 160 -3.26 -6.03 1.01
C GLN A 160 -3.92 -5.87 -0.36
N SER A 161 -3.08 -5.71 -1.39
CA SER A 161 -3.48 -5.44 -2.77
C SER A 161 -3.38 -6.67 -3.66
N TYR A 162 -2.34 -7.50 -3.50
CA TYR A 162 -2.22 -8.77 -4.21
C TYR A 162 -1.46 -9.82 -3.41
N VAL A 163 -1.66 -11.08 -3.82
CA VAL A 163 -0.86 -12.24 -3.41
C VAL A 163 -0.60 -13.05 -4.67
N ALA A 164 0.66 -13.19 -5.07
CA ALA A 164 1.07 -13.93 -6.27
C ALA A 164 2.47 -14.52 -6.08
N ASN A 165 2.71 -15.76 -6.51
CA ASN A 165 4.05 -16.38 -6.48
C ASN A 165 4.78 -16.27 -5.12
N ARG A 166 4.05 -16.45 -4.00
CA ARG A 166 4.57 -16.28 -2.62
C ARG A 166 5.05 -14.86 -2.27
N GLU A 167 4.65 -13.87 -3.08
CA GLU A 167 4.83 -12.46 -2.84
C GLU A 167 3.50 -11.81 -2.43
N TYR A 168 3.58 -10.88 -1.51
CA TYR A 168 2.47 -10.14 -0.93
C TYR A 168 2.76 -8.66 -1.10
N GLY A 169 1.82 -7.93 -1.69
CA GLY A 169 1.92 -6.49 -1.85
C GLY A 169 0.88 -5.74 -1.05
N TYR A 170 1.31 -4.66 -0.41
CA TYR A 170 0.48 -3.79 0.40
C TYR A 170 0.65 -2.37 -0.12
N VAL A 171 -0.46 -1.68 -0.36
CA VAL A 171 -0.46 -0.29 -0.79
C VAL A 171 -1.28 0.54 0.17
N TYR A 172 -0.77 1.72 0.51
CA TYR A 172 -1.45 2.69 1.34
C TYR A 172 -1.19 4.08 0.79
N VAL A 173 -2.26 4.86 0.63
CA VAL A 173 -2.19 6.25 0.18
C VAL A 173 -2.61 7.15 1.33
N GLU A 174 -1.70 8.01 1.73
CA GLU A 174 -1.86 9.01 2.77
C GLU A 174 -2.02 10.40 2.15
N VAL A 175 -2.80 11.27 2.80
CA VAL A 175 -2.97 12.67 2.42
C VAL A 175 -2.63 13.56 3.61
N VAL A 176 -1.71 14.50 3.42
CA VAL A 176 -1.20 15.41 4.46
C VAL A 176 -1.29 16.86 3.94
N PRO A 177 -1.87 17.84 4.65
CA PRO A 177 -2.59 17.70 5.91
C PRO A 177 -3.89 16.91 5.72
N TYR A 178 -4.42 16.37 6.83
CA TYR A 178 -5.60 15.50 6.80
C TYR A 178 -6.88 16.30 6.56
N ILE A 179 -7.30 16.32 5.31
CA ILE A 179 -8.44 17.13 4.85
C ILE A 179 -9.58 16.27 4.28
N LEU A 180 -9.32 14.99 4.07
CA LEU A 180 -10.31 14.06 3.52
C LEU A 180 -11.17 13.48 4.63
N SER A 181 -12.47 13.37 4.36
CA SER A 181 -13.34 12.53 5.18
C SER A 181 -12.86 11.08 5.13
N LEU A 182 -13.18 10.32 6.18
CA LEU A 182 -12.81 8.92 6.29
C LEU A 182 -13.25 8.09 5.07
N ASP A 183 -14.46 8.32 4.57
CA ASP A 183 -14.99 7.61 3.39
C ASP A 183 -14.18 7.92 2.13
N LYS A 184 -13.83 9.19 1.90
CA LYS A 184 -12.99 9.59 0.75
C LYS A 184 -11.59 8.98 0.84
N LEU A 185 -11.01 8.91 2.05
CA LEU A 185 -9.71 8.27 2.27
C LEU A 185 -9.78 6.75 2.00
N ARG A 186 -10.86 6.09 2.43
CA ARG A 186 -11.12 4.67 2.15
C ARG A 186 -11.31 4.40 0.66
N ASP A 187 -12.04 5.27 -0.04
CA ASP A 187 -12.27 5.17 -1.48
C ASP A 187 -10.96 5.30 -2.27
N LEU A 188 -10.12 6.27 -1.90
CA LEU A 188 -8.79 6.46 -2.50
C LEU A 188 -7.90 5.22 -2.30
N ASN A 189 -7.89 4.66 -1.09
CA ASN A 189 -7.11 3.45 -0.80
C ASN A 189 -7.67 2.21 -1.51
N SER A 190 -9.00 2.08 -1.62
CA SER A 190 -9.66 1.02 -2.40
C SER A 190 -9.29 1.10 -3.89
N LEU A 191 -9.26 2.30 -4.45
CA LEU A 191 -8.82 2.58 -5.81
C LEU A 191 -7.35 2.20 -6.02
N ALA A 192 -6.47 2.61 -5.10
CA ALA A 192 -5.06 2.27 -5.16
C ALA A 192 -4.81 0.76 -5.12
N LYS A 193 -5.52 0.03 -4.25
CA LYS A 193 -5.46 -1.43 -4.18
C LYS A 193 -5.87 -2.09 -5.48
N ARG A 194 -6.99 -1.64 -6.07
CA ARG A 194 -7.49 -2.19 -7.35
C ARG A 194 -6.47 -2.01 -8.48
N ILE A 195 -5.89 -0.82 -8.60
CA ILE A 195 -4.87 -0.53 -9.62
C ILE A 195 -3.63 -1.39 -9.40
N THR A 196 -3.14 -1.43 -8.16
CA THR A 196 -1.98 -2.24 -7.78
C THR A 196 -2.22 -3.71 -8.11
N GLU A 197 -3.39 -4.25 -7.78
CA GLU A 197 -3.77 -5.63 -8.10
C GLU A 197 -3.73 -5.90 -9.61
N LYS A 198 -4.32 -5.03 -10.43
CA LYS A 198 -4.37 -5.19 -11.89
C LYS A 198 -2.98 -5.14 -12.53
N VAL A 199 -2.13 -4.22 -12.08
CA VAL A 199 -0.77 -4.03 -12.58
C VAL A 199 0.11 -5.21 -12.16
N GLN A 200 0.13 -5.54 -10.87
CA GLN A 200 1.02 -6.57 -10.32
C GLN A 200 0.65 -8.00 -10.76
N LYS A 201 -0.65 -8.29 -10.96
CA LYS A 201 -1.08 -9.60 -11.52
C LYS A 201 -0.53 -9.88 -12.91
N ASN A 202 -0.24 -8.84 -13.69
CA ASN A 202 0.43 -8.98 -14.99
C ASN A 202 1.87 -8.46 -14.94
N GLU A 203 2.53 -8.57 -13.79
CA GLU A 203 3.96 -8.29 -13.59
C GLU A 203 4.39 -6.88 -14.03
N GLY A 204 3.52 -5.89 -13.90
CA GLY A 204 3.89 -4.49 -14.11
C GLY A 204 4.76 -3.95 -12.98
N SER A 205 5.57 -2.94 -13.27
CA SER A 205 6.45 -2.33 -12.28
C SER A 205 5.69 -1.46 -11.28
N ILE A 206 6.39 -1.09 -10.21
CA ILE A 206 5.86 -0.15 -9.23
C ILE A 206 5.66 1.26 -9.79
N ASN A 207 6.49 1.68 -10.75
CA ASN A 207 6.33 2.98 -11.42
C ASN A 207 4.96 3.07 -12.08
N VAL A 208 4.53 1.97 -12.72
CA VAL A 208 3.21 1.85 -13.33
C VAL A 208 2.09 1.92 -12.28
N VAL A 209 2.29 1.30 -11.12
CA VAL A 209 1.35 1.41 -9.98
C VAL A 209 1.19 2.87 -9.55
N PHE A 210 2.29 3.59 -9.30
CA PHE A 210 2.24 4.98 -8.85
C PHE A 210 1.60 5.90 -9.89
N ILE A 211 1.94 5.74 -11.16
CA ILE A 211 1.32 6.49 -12.25
C ILE A 211 -0.16 6.16 -12.37
N GLY A 212 -0.56 4.91 -12.16
CA GLY A 212 -1.96 4.53 -12.12
C GLY A 212 -2.72 5.22 -11.00
N ILE A 213 -2.18 5.22 -9.78
CA ILE A 213 -2.81 5.91 -8.64
C ILE A 213 -2.89 7.41 -8.91
N ALA A 214 -1.81 8.05 -9.38
CA ALA A 214 -1.79 9.48 -9.73
C ALA A 214 -2.82 9.82 -10.84
N THR A 215 -2.95 8.94 -11.83
CA THR A 215 -3.94 9.08 -12.89
C THR A 215 -5.36 9.01 -12.34
N ALA A 216 -5.61 8.05 -11.44
CA ALA A 216 -6.91 7.87 -10.83
C ALA A 216 -7.27 9.05 -9.91
N ILE A 217 -6.29 9.60 -9.19
CA ILE A 217 -6.42 10.85 -8.43
C ILE A 217 -6.85 12.00 -9.35
N SER A 218 -6.22 12.10 -10.52
CA SER A 218 -6.45 13.19 -11.48
C SER A 218 -7.86 13.20 -12.08
N ILE A 219 -8.48 12.03 -12.23
CA ILE A 219 -9.79 11.85 -12.89
C ILE A 219 -10.91 11.72 -11.87
N VAL A 220 -10.82 10.68 -11.03
CA VAL A 220 -11.90 10.24 -10.15
C VAL A 220 -11.98 11.15 -8.92
N ALA A 221 -10.85 11.71 -8.52
CA ALA A 221 -10.68 12.52 -7.33
C ALA A 221 -10.28 13.96 -7.67
N LYS A 222 -10.76 14.48 -8.81
CA LYS A 222 -10.43 15.83 -9.30
C LYS A 222 -10.72 16.93 -8.26
N GLU A 223 -11.81 16.78 -7.51
CA GLU A 223 -12.15 17.68 -6.41
C GLU A 223 -11.16 17.54 -5.25
N PHE A 224 -10.77 16.32 -4.89
CA PHE A 224 -9.78 16.06 -3.84
C PHE A 224 -8.42 16.66 -4.20
N LEU A 225 -7.98 16.50 -5.45
CA LEU A 225 -6.73 17.09 -5.91
C LEU A 225 -6.76 18.62 -5.80
N ARG A 226 -7.91 19.28 -6.06
CA ARG A 226 -8.03 20.73 -5.89
C ARG A 226 -7.87 21.13 -4.42
N ASP A 227 -8.48 20.39 -3.50
CA ASP A 227 -8.45 20.71 -2.08
C ASP A 227 -7.06 20.46 -1.48
N ILE A 228 -6.40 19.36 -1.86
CA ILE A 228 -5.01 19.07 -1.47
C ILE A 228 -4.08 20.20 -1.90
N LEU A 229 -4.24 20.67 -3.14
CA LEU A 229 -3.37 21.72 -3.69
C LEU A 229 -3.58 23.10 -3.08
N LYS A 230 -4.77 23.43 -2.58
CA LYS A 230 -5.02 24.72 -1.91
C LYS A 230 -4.30 24.85 -0.58
N LEU A 231 -3.96 23.72 0.04
CA LEU A 231 -3.40 23.65 1.38
C LEU A 231 -1.93 23.24 1.37
N ASP A 232 -1.27 23.34 0.21
CA ASP A 232 0.09 22.85 -0.02
C ASP A 232 0.29 21.41 0.47
N GLY A 233 -0.75 20.59 0.29
CA GLY A 233 -0.77 19.22 0.75
C GLY A 233 -0.01 18.25 -0.16
N HIS A 234 0.41 17.15 0.44
CA HIS A 234 1.06 16.01 -0.16
C HIS A 234 0.11 14.81 -0.19
N THR A 235 0.32 13.92 -1.16
CA THR A 235 -0.38 12.63 -1.22
C THR A 235 0.65 11.55 -1.43
N ILE A 236 1.02 10.88 -0.35
CA ILE A 236 2.12 9.92 -0.32
C ILE A 236 1.54 8.52 -0.54
N ALA A 237 1.98 7.85 -1.59
CA ALA A 237 1.72 6.42 -1.78
C ALA A 237 2.89 5.62 -1.25
N ASN A 238 2.61 4.80 -0.24
CA ASN A 238 3.53 3.82 0.33
C ASN A 238 3.20 2.45 -0.23
N TYR A 239 4.22 1.71 -0.65
CA TYR A 239 4.08 0.37 -1.20
C TYR A 239 5.10 -0.57 -0.61
N LEU A 240 4.61 -1.64 0.03
CA LEU A 240 5.40 -2.66 0.69
C LEU A 240 5.26 -3.99 -0.06
N ARG A 241 6.40 -4.59 -0.41
CA ARG A 241 6.48 -5.96 -0.95
C ARG A 241 7.16 -6.88 0.04
N ILE A 242 6.49 -7.98 0.37
CA ILE A 242 7.02 -9.06 1.21
C ILE A 242 7.06 -10.35 0.39
N ALA A 243 8.21 -11.03 0.40
CA ALA A 243 8.35 -12.34 -0.21
C ALA A 243 8.53 -13.43 0.85
N ARG A 244 7.93 -14.61 0.60
CA ARG A 244 8.13 -15.81 1.40
C ARG A 244 9.01 -16.81 0.65
N THR A 245 10.16 -17.13 1.23
CA THR A 245 11.11 -18.13 0.72
C THR A 245 11.24 -19.26 1.74
N GLY A 246 10.47 -20.34 1.54
CA GLY A 246 10.36 -21.44 2.51
C GLY A 246 9.70 -20.98 3.81
N ASN A 247 10.43 -21.13 4.93
CA ASN A 247 10.00 -20.68 6.27
C ASN A 247 10.47 -19.26 6.62
N LYS A 248 11.16 -18.58 5.69
CA LYS A 248 11.63 -17.21 5.87
C LYS A 248 10.72 -16.25 5.13
N ILE A 249 10.57 -15.06 5.70
CA ILE A 249 9.96 -13.92 5.03
C ILE A 249 10.96 -12.77 4.97
N MET A 250 10.84 -11.93 3.96
CA MET A 250 11.71 -10.77 3.78
C MET A 250 10.95 -9.62 3.11
N VAL A 251 11.33 -8.40 3.46
CA VAL A 251 10.95 -7.21 2.70
C VAL A 251 11.74 -7.23 1.40
N LYS A 252 11.04 -7.25 0.26
CA LYS A 252 11.64 -7.10 -1.06
C LYS A 252 11.82 -5.63 -1.45
N GLY A 253 10.95 -4.77 -0.96
CA GLY A 253 11.01 -3.33 -1.19
C GLY A 253 9.96 -2.60 -0.37
N PHE A 254 10.31 -1.40 0.07
CA PHE A 254 9.39 -0.41 0.62
C PHE A 254 9.65 0.88 -0.14
N ASP A 255 8.68 1.28 -0.96
CA ASP A 255 8.81 2.38 -1.89
C ASP A 255 7.77 3.45 -1.53
N SER A 256 8.16 4.72 -1.56
CA SER A 256 7.28 5.84 -1.20
C SER A 256 7.45 6.99 -2.20
N ILE A 257 6.34 7.58 -2.65
CA ILE A 257 6.37 8.70 -3.59
C ILE A 257 5.20 9.67 -3.34
N ASP A 258 5.46 10.97 -3.52
CA ASP A 258 4.41 11.99 -3.57
C ASP A 258 3.76 12.01 -4.96
N LEU A 259 2.46 11.71 -4.98
CA LEU A 259 1.63 11.57 -6.17
C LEU A 259 1.05 12.89 -6.67
N VAL A 260 1.07 13.97 -5.88
CA VAL A 260 0.39 15.23 -6.22
C VAL A 260 0.98 15.83 -7.51
N HIS A 261 2.30 15.85 -7.62
CA HIS A 261 3.00 16.36 -8.78
C HIS A 261 2.84 15.46 -10.01
N LEU A 262 2.82 14.13 -9.83
CA LEU A 262 2.51 13.20 -10.92
C LEU A 262 1.09 13.41 -11.44
N ALA A 263 0.12 13.56 -10.54
CA ALA A 263 -1.27 13.81 -10.90
C ALA A 263 -1.40 15.12 -11.71
N LYS A 264 -0.71 16.19 -11.29
CA LYS A 264 -0.62 17.44 -12.07
C LYS A 264 -0.06 17.22 -13.47
N ILE A 265 1.07 16.51 -13.61
CA ILE A 265 1.72 16.26 -14.90
C ILE A 265 0.79 15.45 -15.82
N VAL A 266 0.23 14.35 -15.32
CA VAL A 266 -0.68 13.48 -16.07
C VAL A 266 -1.95 14.22 -16.51
N LYS A 267 -2.48 15.09 -15.65
CA LYS A 267 -3.63 15.94 -15.95
C LYS A 267 -3.32 17.03 -16.98
N ALA A 268 -2.22 17.76 -16.79
CA ALA A 268 -1.80 18.84 -17.71
C ALA A 268 -1.45 18.29 -19.09
N GLY A 269 -0.84 17.11 -19.14
CA GLY A 269 -0.52 16.40 -20.37
C GLY A 269 -1.73 15.76 -21.08
N GLY A 270 -2.96 15.89 -20.56
CA GLY A 270 -4.18 15.40 -21.21
C GLY A 270 -4.31 13.87 -21.32
N ILE A 271 -3.39 13.10 -20.73
CA ILE A 271 -3.30 11.64 -20.88
C ILE A 271 -4.01 10.85 -19.78
N ALA A 272 -4.58 11.52 -18.78
CA ALA A 272 -5.14 10.83 -17.62
C ALA A 272 -6.18 9.77 -18.02
N GLY A 273 -7.18 10.14 -18.81
CA GLY A 273 -8.25 9.22 -19.24
C GLY A 273 -7.72 7.98 -19.96
N ALA A 274 -6.80 8.18 -20.91
CA ALA A 274 -6.17 7.11 -21.68
C ALA A 274 -5.38 6.16 -20.77
N LEU A 275 -4.52 6.71 -19.90
CA LEU A 275 -3.76 5.91 -18.94
C LEU A 275 -4.67 5.12 -17.99
N TYR A 276 -5.72 5.75 -17.46
CA TYR A 276 -6.62 5.07 -16.53
C TYR A 276 -7.34 3.89 -17.19
N SER A 277 -7.81 4.07 -18.43
CA SER A 277 -8.45 3.02 -19.22
C SER A 277 -7.52 1.81 -19.41
N ILE A 278 -6.28 2.07 -19.81
CA ILE A 278 -5.26 1.04 -20.02
C ILE A 278 -4.90 0.33 -18.71
N LEU A 279 -4.63 1.08 -17.64
CA LEU A 279 -4.16 0.52 -16.36
C LEU A 279 -5.23 -0.26 -15.62
N ASN A 280 -6.50 0.15 -15.73
CA ASN A 280 -7.61 -0.60 -15.15
C ASN A 280 -7.81 -1.97 -15.83
N ARG A 281 -7.24 -2.14 -17.03
CA ARG A 281 -7.19 -3.40 -17.80
C ARG A 281 -5.75 -3.73 -18.19
N TYR A 282 -4.81 -3.55 -17.25
CA TYR A 282 -3.38 -3.65 -17.55
C TYR A 282 -3.05 -4.87 -18.43
N PRO A 283 -2.30 -4.71 -19.55
CA PRO A 283 -2.22 -5.76 -20.56
C PRO A 283 -1.53 -7.02 -20.01
N SER A 284 -1.98 -8.18 -20.49
CA SER A 284 -1.38 -9.48 -20.18
C SER A 284 -0.02 -9.64 -20.88
N LYS A 285 0.72 -10.70 -20.55
CA LYS A 285 2.03 -11.03 -21.13
C LYS A 285 2.03 -11.21 -22.66
N GLU A 286 0.87 -11.34 -23.27
CA GLU A 286 0.70 -11.46 -24.72
C GLU A 286 0.90 -10.12 -25.44
N TYR A 287 0.65 -8.99 -24.76
CA TYR A 287 0.75 -7.63 -25.32
C TYR A 287 2.02 -6.93 -24.84
N ASN A 288 3.17 -7.47 -25.23
CA ASN A 288 4.47 -7.04 -24.69
C ASN A 288 4.87 -5.64 -25.14
N SER A 289 4.57 -5.23 -26.37
CA SER A 289 4.89 -3.89 -26.87
C SER A 289 4.07 -2.83 -26.14
N LEU A 290 2.78 -3.10 -25.89
CA LEU A 290 1.92 -2.22 -25.10
C LEU A 290 2.36 -2.13 -23.64
N ARG A 291 2.73 -3.26 -23.01
CA ARG A 291 3.31 -3.25 -21.65
C ARG A 291 4.58 -2.41 -21.60
N ARG A 292 5.53 -2.65 -22.51
CA ARG A 292 6.77 -1.87 -22.60
C ARG A 292 6.52 -0.38 -22.77
N PHE A 293 5.53 -0.01 -23.58
CA PHE A 293 5.13 1.37 -23.73
C PHE A 293 4.63 1.98 -22.41
N ILE A 294 3.77 1.28 -21.67
CA ILE A 294 3.26 1.78 -20.39
C ILE A 294 4.37 1.88 -19.34
N GLU A 295 5.29 0.92 -19.30
CA GLU A 295 6.48 0.94 -18.44
C GLU A 295 7.39 2.13 -18.77
N LEU A 296 7.57 2.41 -20.06
CA LEU A 296 8.33 3.56 -20.56
C LEU A 296 7.65 4.87 -20.15
N VAL A 297 6.34 5.00 -20.38
CA VAL A 297 5.54 6.16 -19.94
C VAL A 297 5.72 6.36 -18.45
N ALA A 298 5.53 5.32 -17.66
CA ALA A 298 5.56 5.46 -16.21
C ALA A 298 6.94 5.90 -15.70
N THR A 299 7.99 5.26 -16.20
CA THR A 299 9.38 5.60 -15.85
C THR A 299 9.74 7.02 -16.26
N ASN A 300 9.34 7.44 -17.47
CA ASN A 300 9.70 8.75 -17.99
C ASN A 300 8.88 9.89 -17.39
N LEU A 301 7.61 9.67 -17.02
CA LEU A 301 6.84 10.68 -16.27
C LEU A 301 7.41 10.90 -14.87
N ILE A 302 7.85 9.84 -14.19
CA ILE A 302 8.53 9.95 -12.89
C ILE A 302 9.88 10.68 -13.05
N LYS A 303 10.70 10.33 -14.05
CA LYS A 303 11.94 11.06 -14.34
C LYS A 303 11.66 12.53 -14.69
N TYR A 304 10.61 12.81 -15.47
CA TYR A 304 10.23 14.18 -15.80
C TYR A 304 9.82 14.97 -14.57
N GLN A 305 9.06 14.38 -13.64
CA GLN A 305 8.75 15.02 -12.35
C GLN A 305 10.02 15.41 -11.59
N SER A 306 10.99 14.50 -11.51
CA SER A 306 12.20 14.69 -10.71
C SER A 306 13.20 15.66 -11.34
N PHE A 307 13.38 15.61 -12.67
CA PHE A 307 14.45 16.33 -13.36
C PHE A 307 13.97 17.46 -14.25
N ARG A 308 12.67 17.53 -14.57
CA ARG A 308 12.05 18.54 -15.43
C ARG A 308 12.70 18.68 -16.81
N LYS A 309 13.29 17.60 -17.34
CA LYS A 309 13.93 17.60 -18.67
C LYS A 309 12.96 17.12 -19.76
N PRO A 310 12.68 17.92 -20.80
CA PRO A 310 11.77 17.54 -21.89
C PRO A 310 12.11 16.24 -22.61
N GLN A 311 13.39 15.85 -22.62
CA GLN A 311 13.87 14.59 -23.21
C GLN A 311 13.08 13.36 -22.76
N TYR A 312 12.63 13.31 -21.50
CA TYR A 312 11.84 12.20 -20.99
C TYR A 312 10.43 12.15 -21.60
N ILE A 313 9.86 13.30 -21.94
CA ILE A 313 8.58 13.37 -22.67
C ILE A 313 8.78 12.98 -24.14
N TYR A 314 9.87 13.43 -24.77
CA TYR A 314 10.20 13.06 -26.15
C TYR A 314 10.39 11.54 -26.32
N GLU A 315 10.99 10.84 -25.36
CA GLU A 315 11.13 9.39 -25.39
C GLU A 315 9.77 8.67 -25.46
N ILE A 316 8.77 9.18 -24.74
CA ILE A 316 7.39 8.65 -24.79
C ILE A 316 6.80 8.84 -26.18
N LEU A 317 6.89 10.07 -26.69
CA LEU A 317 6.33 10.43 -28.00
C LEU A 317 6.97 9.64 -29.14
N ARG A 318 8.28 9.39 -29.08
CA ARG A 318 9.01 8.58 -30.06
C ARG A 318 8.54 7.13 -30.09
N TYR A 319 8.18 6.55 -28.94
CA TYR A 319 7.74 5.16 -28.90
C TYR A 319 6.31 4.99 -29.45
N LEU A 320 5.45 6.02 -29.36
CA LEU A 320 4.09 5.99 -29.93
C LEU A 320 4.06 5.72 -31.43
N THR A 321 5.12 6.07 -32.16
CA THR A 321 5.20 5.87 -33.61
C THR A 321 5.66 4.46 -34.00
N SER A 322 5.87 3.55 -33.05
CA SER A 322 6.25 2.15 -33.34
C SER A 322 5.11 1.39 -34.05
N PRO A 323 5.38 0.74 -35.19
CA PRO A 323 4.40 -0.13 -35.88
C PRO A 323 3.91 -1.29 -35.00
N GLU A 324 4.80 -1.87 -34.19
CA GLU A 324 4.50 -2.98 -33.29
C GLU A 324 3.51 -2.56 -32.20
N LEU A 325 3.74 -1.39 -31.59
CA LEU A 325 2.82 -0.83 -30.60
C LEU A 325 1.44 -0.56 -31.21
N ASN A 326 1.39 0.01 -32.41
CA ASN A 326 0.12 0.33 -33.07
C ASN A 326 -0.68 -0.93 -33.41
N THR A 327 -0.01 -1.98 -33.89
CA THR A 327 -0.65 -3.27 -34.19
C THR A 327 -1.22 -3.91 -32.92
N GLU A 328 -0.40 -4.04 -31.87
CA GLU A 328 -0.86 -4.60 -30.58
C GLU A 328 -1.93 -3.74 -29.91
N GLY A 329 -1.84 -2.41 -30.00
CA GLY A 329 -2.79 -1.48 -29.40
C GLY A 329 -4.19 -1.61 -29.99
N VAL A 330 -4.29 -1.71 -31.32
CA VAL A 330 -5.55 -1.95 -32.04
C VAL A 330 -6.13 -3.32 -31.68
N GLU A 331 -5.30 -4.36 -31.66
CA GLU A 331 -5.74 -5.71 -31.32
C GLU A 331 -6.24 -5.81 -29.87
N TRP A 332 -5.48 -5.27 -28.92
CA TRP A 332 -5.82 -5.23 -27.50
C TRP A 332 -7.15 -4.50 -27.29
N TYR A 333 -7.32 -3.34 -27.94
CA TYR A 333 -8.56 -2.57 -27.86
C TYR A 333 -9.76 -3.37 -28.41
N THR A 334 -9.63 -3.94 -29.60
CA THR A 334 -10.71 -4.69 -30.28
C THR A 334 -11.16 -5.90 -29.46
N LYS A 335 -10.22 -6.60 -28.81
CA LYS A 335 -10.53 -7.78 -27.96
C LYS A 335 -11.07 -7.43 -26.58
N LYS A 336 -10.76 -6.24 -26.04
CA LYS A 336 -11.02 -5.91 -24.64
C LYS A 336 -12.01 -4.77 -24.44
N ASN A 337 -12.47 -4.08 -25.48
CA ASN A 337 -13.34 -2.91 -25.33
C ASN A 337 -14.63 -3.00 -26.14
N THR A 338 -15.76 -3.02 -25.44
CA THR A 338 -17.09 -2.82 -26.03
C THR A 338 -17.64 -1.41 -25.80
N ARG A 339 -17.03 -0.56 -24.92
CA ARG A 339 -17.51 0.81 -24.58
C ARG A 339 -16.41 1.74 -23.99
N GLY A 340 -15.42 2.21 -24.75
CA GLY A 340 -14.41 3.17 -24.27
C GLY A 340 -13.62 3.90 -25.38
N LEU A 341 -12.59 4.70 -25.02
CA LEU A 341 -11.71 5.43 -25.97
C LEU A 341 -11.02 4.47 -26.93
N ASP A 342 -11.12 4.71 -28.24
CA ASP A 342 -10.41 3.90 -29.24
C ASP A 342 -8.89 4.10 -29.21
N TRP A 343 -8.14 3.19 -29.84
CA TRP A 343 -6.67 3.27 -29.84
C TRP A 343 -6.16 4.56 -30.49
N SER A 344 -6.82 5.06 -31.54
CA SER A 344 -6.48 6.35 -32.16
C SER A 344 -6.64 7.52 -31.19
N GLU A 345 -7.71 7.56 -30.41
CA GLU A 345 -7.93 8.57 -29.39
C GLU A 345 -6.90 8.44 -28.28
N ILE A 346 -6.53 7.22 -27.86
CA ILE A 346 -5.43 7.01 -26.91
C ILE A 346 -4.13 7.64 -27.45
N VAL A 347 -3.76 7.36 -28.70
CA VAL A 347 -2.56 7.93 -29.34
C VAL A 347 -2.65 9.45 -29.40
N GLU A 348 -3.78 10.02 -29.81
CA GLU A 348 -3.98 11.48 -29.88
C GLU A 348 -3.79 12.14 -28.50
N ARG A 349 -4.36 11.55 -27.44
CA ARG A 349 -4.17 12.04 -26.07
C ARG A 349 -2.70 12.01 -25.68
N PHE A 350 -1.96 10.96 -26.02
CA PHE A 350 -0.54 10.90 -25.75
C PHE A 350 0.29 11.90 -26.57
N THR A 351 -0.09 12.20 -27.81
CA THR A 351 0.56 13.28 -28.59
C THR A 351 0.39 14.65 -27.93
N SER A 352 -0.68 14.86 -27.14
CA SER A 352 -0.87 16.09 -26.37
C SER A 352 0.14 16.30 -25.24
N LEU A 353 0.96 15.29 -24.89
CA LEU A 353 2.12 15.44 -23.99
C LEU A 353 3.13 16.47 -24.51
N SER A 354 3.20 16.72 -25.82
CA SER A 354 4.03 17.77 -26.41
C SER A 354 3.78 19.16 -25.79
N ARG A 355 2.57 19.40 -25.26
CA ARG A 355 2.23 20.63 -24.53
C ARG A 355 2.98 20.82 -23.21
N LEU A 356 3.58 19.76 -22.67
CA LEU A 356 4.43 19.87 -21.47
C LEU A 356 5.85 20.34 -21.78
N ILE A 357 6.21 20.42 -23.05
CA ILE A 357 7.54 20.79 -23.54
C ILE A 357 7.58 22.27 -23.98
N ASN A 358 6.45 22.79 -24.44
CA ASN A 358 6.25 24.19 -24.81
C ASN A 358 5.75 24.99 -23.60
#